data_AF-A0AAD6MVS1-F1
#
_entry.id   AF-A0AAD6MVS1-F1
#
_cell.length_a   1.000
_cell.length_b   1.000
_cell.length_c   1.000
_cell.angle_alpha   90.00
_cell.angle_beta   90.00
_cell.angle_gamma   90.00
#
_symmetry.space_group_name_H-M   'P 1'
#
loop_
_entity.id
_entity.type
_entity.pdbx_description
1 polymer ?
#
loop_
_entity_poly.entity_id
_entity_poly.type
_entity_poly.pdbx_seq_one_letter_code
_entity_poly.pdbx_strand_id
1 'polypeptide(L)'
;MGNHDFALRPFPTNDPKAPLRWPSGLKLVAIMVTSFANFVSNMGGAGISVAIRLLIQECRKSRSGATQVLTLNFLFLSIGNIFWVPVAMKFGKRTALLSSTALQTGMFAWTAAAGSFHSLLAARCLQGFAAAAGESIVPEIVADTTFVHRRGAMMSIYILLISGGSAIGPLIAGFMTTELADTWRSFMWLCCGVGGLNFFLIFFLYPESNFTRPELELTTDELEMMRNRESFKANENIPQEELCEDVKAAPSTKSDYTTHKPSFREIIPLVSYNTDVNFLKVMFEPLKLLIHPSIWRGISHTP
;
A
#
# COMPACT_ATOMS: atom_id res chain seq x y z
N MET A 1 -28.34 -8.92 22.76
CA MET A 1 -27.29 -9.31 21.79
C MET A 1 -25.96 -8.93 22.39
N GLY A 2 -25.12 -9.92 22.70
CA GLY A 2 -23.93 -9.76 23.54
C GLY A 2 -22.91 -8.80 22.93
N ASN A 3 -22.51 -7.80 23.72
CA ASN A 3 -21.28 -7.05 23.48
C ASN A 3 -20.12 -8.01 23.73
N HIS A 4 -19.71 -8.73 22.70
CA HIS A 4 -18.42 -9.40 22.72
C HIS A 4 -17.35 -8.31 22.81
N ASP A 5 -16.74 -8.19 23.99
CA ASP A 5 -15.57 -7.36 24.25
C ASP A 5 -14.39 -7.90 23.42
N PHE A 6 -14.35 -7.52 22.15
CA PHE A 6 -13.21 -7.80 21.31
C PHE A 6 -12.02 -7.03 21.85
N ALA A 7 -10.98 -7.75 22.27
CA ALA A 7 -9.70 -7.15 22.59
C ALA A 7 -9.23 -6.30 21.40
N LEU A 8 -9.20 -4.98 21.57
CA LEU A 8 -8.73 -4.04 20.55
C LEU A 8 -7.23 -4.24 20.39
N ARG A 9 -6.85 -4.96 19.33
CA ARG A 9 -5.46 -5.10 18.90
C ARG A 9 -5.24 -4.21 17.68
N PRO A 10 -4.19 -3.37 17.66
CA PRO A 10 -3.27 -3.06 18.77
C PRO A 10 -3.93 -2.22 19.88
N PHE A 11 -3.32 -2.23 21.08
CA PHE A 11 -3.82 -1.47 22.22
C PHE A 11 -3.92 0.03 21.89
N PRO A 12 -5.01 0.72 22.26
CA PRO A 12 -5.19 2.12 21.96
C PRO A 12 -4.19 2.98 22.77
N THR A 13 -3.22 3.59 22.09
CA THR A 13 -2.34 4.60 22.69
C THR A 13 -3.10 5.91 22.92
N ASN A 14 -2.77 6.63 23.99
CA ASN A 14 -3.40 7.90 24.35
C ASN A 14 -2.95 9.12 23.52
N ASP A 15 -2.05 8.92 22.54
CA ASP A 15 -1.50 10.01 21.75
C ASP A 15 -2.53 10.63 20.78
N PRO A 16 -2.63 11.97 20.73
CA PRO A 16 -3.57 12.69 19.87
C PRO A 16 -3.27 12.55 18.36
N LYS A 17 -2.07 12.09 18.00
CA LYS A 17 -1.64 11.84 16.60
C LYS A 17 -1.97 10.42 16.11
N ALA A 18 -2.54 9.56 16.97
CA ALA A 18 -2.81 8.17 16.61
C ALA A 18 -3.89 8.06 15.51
N PRO A 19 -3.59 7.46 14.33
CA PRO A 19 -4.53 7.34 13.22
C PRO A 19 -5.74 6.44 13.55
N LEU A 20 -5.65 5.66 14.64
CA LEU A 20 -6.78 4.86 15.14
C LEU A 20 -7.94 5.73 15.67
N ARG A 21 -7.70 6.99 16.04
CA ARG A 21 -8.75 7.88 16.60
C ARG A 21 -9.54 8.68 15.56
N TRP A 22 -9.17 8.59 14.28
CA TRP A 22 -9.87 9.31 13.22
C TRP A 22 -11.35 8.92 13.11
N PRO A 23 -12.23 9.87 12.76
CA PRO A 23 -13.64 9.55 12.51
C PRO A 23 -13.74 8.58 11.32
N SER A 24 -14.68 7.62 11.43
CA SER A 24 -14.82 6.52 10.46
C SER A 24 -14.97 6.99 9.01
N GLY A 25 -15.63 8.13 8.78
CA GLY A 25 -15.75 8.74 7.45
C GLY A 25 -14.42 9.25 6.90
N LEU A 26 -13.57 9.85 7.74
CA LEU A 26 -12.26 10.34 7.32
C LEU A 26 -11.30 9.17 7.03
N LYS A 27 -11.36 8.09 7.82
CA LYS A 27 -10.63 6.84 7.52
C LYS A 27 -11.03 6.27 6.16
N LEU A 28 -12.34 6.20 5.90
CA LEU A 28 -12.85 5.71 4.63
C LEU A 28 -12.41 6.60 3.47
N VAL A 29 -12.53 7.93 3.60
CA VAL A 29 -12.09 8.88 2.57
C VAL A 29 -10.59 8.74 2.31
N ALA A 30 -9.77 8.67 3.36
CA ALA A 30 -8.33 8.50 3.23
C ALA A 30 -7.97 7.20 2.48
N ILE A 31 -8.61 6.08 2.83
CA ILE A 31 -8.40 4.78 2.16
C ILE A 31 -8.90 4.82 0.72
N MET A 32 -10.05 5.44 0.46
CA MET A 32 -10.62 5.55 -0.88
C MET A 32 -9.72 6.39 -1.80
N VAL A 33 -9.24 7.54 -1.32
CA VAL A 33 -8.36 8.43 -2.09
C VAL A 33 -7.00 7.78 -2.38
N THR A 34 -6.39 7.12 -1.40
CA THR A 34 -5.11 6.44 -1.63
C THR A 34 -5.26 5.18 -2.49
N SER A 35 -6.37 4.45 -2.36
CA SER A 35 -6.70 3.32 -3.23
C SER A 35 -7.03 3.76 -4.66
N PHE A 36 -7.59 4.95 -4.84
CA PHE A 36 -7.84 5.53 -6.16
C PHE A 36 -6.52 5.79 -6.93
N ALA A 37 -5.42 6.07 -6.24
CA ALA A 37 -4.10 6.14 -6.87
C ALA A 37 -3.71 4.82 -7.55
N ASN A 38 -3.91 3.69 -6.86
CA ASN A 38 -3.65 2.36 -7.40
C ASN A 38 -4.64 1.98 -8.51
N PHE A 39 -5.90 2.43 -8.40
CA PHE A 39 -6.88 2.30 -9.47
C PHE A 39 -6.36 2.94 -10.76
N VAL A 40 -5.88 4.19 -10.71
CA VAL A 40 -5.35 4.90 -11.89
C VAL A 40 -4.10 4.23 -12.45
N SER A 41 -3.18 3.81 -11.59
CA SER A 41 -1.96 3.08 -12.01
C SER A 41 -2.31 1.77 -12.73
N ASN A 42 -3.23 0.98 -12.18
CA ASN A 42 -3.67 -0.28 -12.80
C ASN A 42 -4.49 -0.05 -14.08
N MET A 43 -5.35 0.97 -14.10
CA MET A 43 -6.10 1.37 -15.29
C MET A 43 -5.15 1.72 -16.45
N GLY A 44 -4.13 2.53 -16.18
CA GLY A 44 -3.13 2.90 -17.19
C GLY A 44 -2.29 1.71 -17.65
N GLY A 45 -1.77 0.90 -16.71
CA GLY A 45 -0.96 -0.28 -17.02
C GLY A 45 -1.71 -1.33 -17.82
N ALA A 46 -2.93 -1.68 -17.40
CA ALA A 46 -3.77 -2.67 -18.06
C ALA A 46 -4.34 -2.15 -19.39
N GLY A 47 -4.75 -0.88 -19.48
CA GLY A 47 -5.36 -0.35 -20.70
C GLY A 47 -4.44 -0.36 -21.91
N ILE A 48 -3.14 -0.16 -21.71
CA ILE A 48 -2.13 -0.30 -22.77
C ILE A 48 -2.10 -1.71 -23.37
N SER A 49 -2.36 -2.75 -22.58
CA SER A 49 -2.23 -4.13 -23.04
C SER A 49 -3.14 -4.42 -24.25
N VAL A 50 -4.28 -3.72 -24.33
CA VAL A 50 -5.21 -3.78 -25.46
C VAL A 50 -4.59 -3.18 -26.73
N ALA A 51 -3.80 -2.10 -26.58
CA ALA A 51 -3.15 -1.39 -27.67
C ALA A 51 -1.84 -2.03 -28.15
N ILE A 52 -1.43 -3.20 -27.62
CA ILE A 52 -0.18 -3.88 -28.02
C ILE A 52 -0.11 -4.11 -29.54
N ARG A 53 -1.23 -4.47 -30.18
CA ARG A 53 -1.26 -4.69 -31.64
C ARG A 53 -0.99 -3.41 -32.42
N LEU A 54 -1.51 -2.28 -31.96
CA LEU A 54 -1.29 -0.95 -32.55
C LEU A 54 0.16 -0.49 -32.33
N LEU A 55 0.71 -0.75 -31.15
CA LEU A 55 2.12 -0.49 -30.83
C LEU A 55 3.09 -1.26 -31.74
N ILE A 56 2.76 -2.51 -32.08
CA ILE A 56 3.55 -3.33 -33.02
C ILE A 56 3.55 -2.69 -34.42
N GLN A 57 2.39 -2.20 -34.87
CA GLN A 57 2.24 -1.56 -36.19
C GLN A 57 2.97 -0.22 -36.27
N GLU A 58 2.84 0.66 -35.26
CA GLU A 58 3.48 1.98 -35.23
C GLU A 58 5.01 1.88 -35.04
N CYS A 59 5.49 1.02 -34.14
CA CYS A 59 6.93 0.94 -33.87
C CYS A 59 7.68 0.06 -34.88
N ARG A 60 7.00 -0.63 -35.80
CA ARG A 60 7.59 -1.59 -36.78
C ARG A 60 8.57 -2.57 -36.13
N LYS A 61 8.33 -2.97 -34.87
CA LYS A 61 9.18 -3.89 -34.09
C LYS A 61 8.53 -5.27 -33.99
N SER A 62 9.37 -6.29 -33.76
CA SER A 62 8.92 -7.66 -33.51
C SER A 62 7.99 -7.73 -32.29
N ARG A 63 7.09 -8.72 -32.27
CA ARG A 63 6.15 -9.01 -31.17
C ARG A 63 6.85 -9.10 -29.81
N SER A 64 8.09 -9.59 -29.79
CA SER A 64 8.92 -9.65 -28.58
C SER A 64 9.20 -8.27 -27.98
N GLY A 65 9.42 -7.25 -28.81
CA GLY A 65 9.68 -5.89 -28.36
C GLY A 65 8.46 -5.26 -27.66
N ALA A 66 7.26 -5.50 -28.16
CA ALA A 66 6.04 -4.97 -27.54
C ALA A 66 5.77 -5.61 -26.17
N THR A 67 5.96 -6.93 -26.04
CA THR A 67 5.85 -7.63 -24.75
C THR A 67 6.93 -7.16 -23.76
N GLN A 68 8.14 -6.86 -24.24
CA GLN A 68 9.23 -6.37 -23.40
C GLN A 68 8.86 -5.05 -22.69
N VAL A 69 8.07 -4.17 -23.31
CA VAL A 69 7.59 -2.93 -22.67
C VAL A 69 6.75 -3.23 -21.43
N LEU A 70 5.88 -4.24 -21.50
CA LEU A 70 5.01 -4.64 -20.39
C LEU A 70 5.81 -5.36 -19.30
N THR A 71 6.68 -6.29 -19.67
CA THR A 71 7.51 -7.04 -18.71
C THR A 71 8.47 -6.12 -17.96
N LEU A 72 9.12 -5.17 -18.63
CA LEU A 72 10.02 -4.22 -17.96
C LEU A 72 9.26 -3.28 -17.03
N ASN A 73 8.03 -2.89 -17.34
CA ASN A 73 7.20 -2.12 -16.42
C ASN A 73 6.97 -2.86 -15.09
N PHE A 74 6.56 -4.13 -15.13
CA PHE A 74 6.39 -4.94 -13.92
C PHE A 74 7.70 -5.21 -13.19
N LEU A 75 8.81 -5.39 -13.91
CA LEU A 75 10.13 -5.55 -13.30
C LEU A 75 10.52 -4.32 -12.48
N PHE A 76 10.34 -3.12 -13.05
CA PHE A 76 10.64 -1.87 -12.36
C PHE A 76 9.65 -1.56 -11.23
N LEU A 77 8.41 -2.04 -11.34
CA LEU A 77 7.44 -1.98 -10.24
C LEU A 77 7.93 -2.80 -9.04
N SER A 78 8.41 -4.02 -9.25
CA SER A 78 8.99 -4.84 -8.17
C SER A 78 10.23 -4.20 -7.54
N ILE A 79 11.13 -3.64 -8.36
CA ILE A 79 12.31 -2.91 -7.88
C ILE A 79 11.88 -1.65 -7.10
N GLY A 80 10.86 -0.95 -7.59
CA GLY A 80 10.29 0.22 -6.93
C GLY A 80 9.74 -0.10 -5.55
N ASN A 81 9.09 -1.25 -5.35
CA ASN A 81 8.54 -1.63 -4.05
C ASN A 81 9.63 -1.72 -2.98
N ILE A 82 10.81 -2.24 -3.32
CA ILE A 82 11.96 -2.32 -2.40
C ILE A 82 12.46 -0.92 -2.02
N PHE A 83 12.38 0.04 -2.94
CA PHE A 83 12.83 1.41 -2.71
C PHE A 83 11.80 2.26 -1.94
N TRP A 84 10.51 2.16 -2.26
CA TRP A 84 9.48 3.02 -1.69
C TRP A 84 9.12 2.69 -0.25
N VAL A 85 9.27 1.42 0.18
CA VAL A 85 9.05 1.01 1.58
C VAL A 85 9.93 1.79 2.57
N PRO A 86 11.28 1.80 2.44
CA PRO A 86 12.12 2.58 3.36
C PRO A 86 11.96 4.10 3.19
N VAL A 87 11.60 4.57 1.98
CA VAL A 87 11.26 5.99 1.76
C VAL A 87 10.03 6.38 2.57
N ALA A 88 8.98 5.56 2.58
CA ALA A 88 7.76 5.81 3.34
C ALA A 88 8.00 5.85 4.85
N MET A 89 8.91 4.99 5.34
CA MET A 89 9.32 4.98 6.75
C MET A 89 10.13 6.22 7.15
N LYS A 90 11.04 6.70 6.28
CA LYS A 90 11.94 7.83 6.60
C LYS A 90 11.34 9.21 6.35
N PHE A 91 10.70 9.40 5.20
CA PHE A 91 10.16 10.70 4.74
C PHE A 91 8.66 10.87 4.99
N GLY A 92 8.04 9.84 5.56
CA GLY A 92 6.60 9.79 5.79
C GLY A 92 5.81 9.28 4.60
N LYS A 93 4.70 8.60 4.92
CA LYS A 93 3.82 7.95 3.94
C LYS A 93 3.16 8.92 2.98
N ARG A 94 2.85 10.14 3.45
CA ARG A 94 2.23 11.19 2.64
C ARG A 94 3.17 11.71 1.57
N THR A 95 4.39 12.12 1.96
CA THR A 95 5.41 12.61 1.03
C THR A 95 5.74 11.56 -0.04
N ALA A 96 5.85 10.30 0.37
CA ALA A 96 6.10 9.18 -0.53
C ALA A 96 4.94 8.99 -1.53
N LEU A 97 3.68 9.04 -1.10
CA LEU A 97 2.52 8.94 -2.00
C LEU A 97 2.35 10.15 -2.92
N LEU A 98 2.61 11.37 -2.44
CA LEU A 98 2.53 12.57 -3.28
C LEU A 98 3.62 12.58 -4.34
N SER A 99 4.86 12.31 -3.95
CA SER A 99 5.99 12.27 -4.89
C SER A 99 5.80 11.18 -5.95
N SER A 100 5.34 9.99 -5.55
CA SER A 100 5.07 8.90 -6.49
C SER A 100 3.91 9.22 -7.42
N THR A 101 2.81 9.80 -6.93
CA THR A 101 1.65 10.16 -7.76
C THR A 101 2.00 11.30 -8.74
N ALA A 102 2.81 12.26 -8.32
CA ALA A 102 3.33 13.31 -9.20
C ALA A 102 4.22 12.72 -10.30
N LEU A 103 5.15 11.83 -9.94
CA LEU A 103 6.00 11.12 -10.89
C LEU A 103 5.15 10.30 -11.86
N GLN A 104 4.17 9.55 -11.36
CA GLN A 104 3.25 8.74 -12.16
C GLN A 104 2.51 9.60 -13.20
N THR A 105 1.99 10.75 -12.79
CA THR A 105 1.29 11.69 -13.68
C THR A 105 2.22 12.24 -14.76
N GLY A 106 3.44 12.63 -14.38
CA GLY A 106 4.47 13.05 -15.34
C GLY A 106 4.85 11.93 -16.33
N MET A 107 4.93 10.68 -15.87
CA MET A 107 5.21 9.54 -16.73
C MET A 107 4.05 9.20 -17.66
N PHE A 108 2.79 9.43 -17.27
CA PHE A 108 1.65 9.33 -18.19
C PHE A 108 1.74 10.37 -19.31
N ALA A 109 2.05 11.63 -18.99
CA ALA A 109 2.26 12.68 -19.99
C ALA A 109 3.43 12.33 -20.94
N TRP A 110 4.55 11.84 -20.39
CA TRP A 110 5.69 11.42 -21.22
C TRP A 110 5.32 10.23 -22.11
N THR A 111 4.62 9.24 -21.58
CA THR A 111 4.15 8.08 -22.36
C THR A 111 3.25 8.52 -23.51
N ALA A 112 2.37 9.50 -23.30
CA ALA A 112 1.49 10.05 -24.34
C ALA A 112 2.26 10.84 -25.42
N ALA A 113 3.30 11.58 -25.02
CA ALA A 113 4.12 12.39 -25.91
C ALA A 113 5.23 11.59 -26.63
N ALA A 114 5.54 10.38 -26.18
CA ALA A 114 6.65 9.59 -26.70
C ALA A 114 6.50 9.29 -28.21
N GLY A 115 7.45 9.77 -29.02
CA GLY A 115 7.51 9.52 -30.47
C GLY A 115 8.40 8.34 -30.88
N SER A 116 9.14 7.75 -29.94
CA SER A 116 10.12 6.70 -30.19
C SER A 116 9.93 5.51 -29.26
N PHE A 117 10.18 4.31 -29.75
CA PHE A 117 10.07 3.06 -28.99
C PHE A 117 10.96 3.06 -27.73
N HIS A 118 12.20 3.56 -27.81
CA HIS A 118 13.08 3.63 -26.64
C HIS A 118 12.60 4.65 -25.61
N SER A 119 12.05 5.79 -26.07
CA SER A 119 11.46 6.77 -25.16
C SER A 119 10.21 6.22 -24.47
N LEU A 120 9.40 5.46 -25.20
CA LEU A 120 8.24 4.78 -24.64
C LEU A 120 8.66 3.75 -23.60
N LEU A 121 9.66 2.93 -23.92
CA LEU A 121 10.19 1.92 -23.01
C LEU A 121 10.70 2.56 -21.71
N ALA A 122 11.50 3.63 -21.81
CA ALA A 122 12.01 4.35 -20.65
C ALA A 122 10.88 4.95 -19.80
N ALA A 123 9.91 5.62 -20.42
CA ALA A 123 8.75 6.18 -19.73
C ALA A 123 7.97 5.09 -18.97
N ARG A 124 7.89 3.87 -19.54
CA ARG A 124 7.20 2.74 -18.91
C ARG A 124 7.97 2.11 -17.76
N CYS A 125 9.28 2.00 -17.86
CA CYS A 125 10.10 1.57 -16.72
C CYS A 125 9.91 2.53 -15.54
N LEU A 126 9.96 3.84 -15.80
CA LEU A 126 9.77 4.86 -14.76
C LEU A 126 8.33 4.90 -14.23
N GLN A 127 7.34 4.66 -15.08
CA GLN A 127 5.94 4.51 -14.66
C GLN A 127 5.75 3.32 -13.72
N GLY A 128 6.40 2.17 -14.00
CA GLY A 128 6.34 1.01 -13.11
C GLY A 128 6.95 1.33 -11.74
N PHE A 129 8.11 1.99 -11.75
CA PHE A 129 8.78 2.44 -10.53
C PHE A 129 7.92 3.42 -9.71
N ALA A 130 7.19 4.35 -10.35
CA ALA A 130 6.31 5.29 -9.66
C ALA A 130 5.04 4.60 -9.10
N ALA A 131 4.45 3.66 -9.84
CA ALA A 131 3.27 2.91 -9.41
C ALA A 131 3.52 2.06 -8.14
N ALA A 132 4.74 1.54 -7.97
CA ALA A 132 5.14 0.69 -6.85
C ALA A 132 4.87 1.31 -5.46
N ALA A 133 5.06 2.63 -5.32
CA ALA A 133 4.80 3.31 -4.05
C ALA A 133 3.34 3.12 -3.57
N GLY A 134 2.37 3.12 -4.49
CA GLY A 134 0.97 2.93 -4.16
C GLY A 134 0.69 1.51 -3.64
N GLU A 135 1.27 0.49 -4.27
CA GLU A 135 1.00 -0.90 -3.92
C GLU A 135 1.56 -1.29 -2.55
N SER A 136 2.69 -0.72 -2.17
CA SER A 136 3.36 -0.98 -0.89
C SER A 136 2.79 -0.14 0.26
N ILE A 137 2.55 1.16 0.05
CA ILE A 137 2.21 2.09 1.13
C ILE A 137 0.72 2.02 1.51
N VAL A 138 -0.18 1.80 0.55
CA VAL A 138 -1.64 1.74 0.82
C VAL A 138 -2.04 0.63 1.81
N PRO A 139 -1.60 -0.63 1.67
CA PRO A 139 -1.92 -1.66 2.67
C PRO A 139 -1.32 -1.36 4.05
N GLU A 140 -0.19 -0.66 4.09
CA GLU A 140 0.44 -0.18 5.32
C GLU A 140 -0.43 0.88 6.02
N ILE A 141 -0.98 1.83 5.26
CA ILE A 141 -1.91 2.84 5.77
C ILE A 141 -3.18 2.18 6.32
N VAL A 142 -3.71 1.17 5.63
CA VAL A 142 -4.89 0.43 6.08
C VAL A 142 -4.58 -0.31 7.38
N ALA A 143 -3.39 -0.91 7.50
CA ALA A 143 -2.94 -1.59 8.71
C ALA A 143 -2.81 -0.65 9.93
N ASP A 144 -2.44 0.61 9.70
CA ASP A 144 -2.24 1.59 10.77
C ASP A 144 -3.52 2.29 11.20
N THR A 145 -4.43 2.53 10.26
CA THR A 145 -5.68 3.29 10.51
C THR A 145 -6.83 2.42 11.02
N THR A 146 -6.75 1.10 10.83
CA THR A 146 -7.86 0.17 11.13
C THR A 146 -7.51 -0.85 12.20
N PHE A 147 -8.48 -1.15 13.06
CA PHE A 147 -8.36 -2.25 14.02
C PHE A 147 -8.42 -3.60 13.32
N VAL A 148 -7.79 -4.63 13.89
CA VAL A 148 -7.71 -5.98 13.31
C VAL A 148 -9.08 -6.53 12.89
N HIS A 149 -10.13 -6.31 13.69
CA HIS A 149 -11.49 -6.78 13.39
C HIS A 149 -12.13 -6.13 12.15
N ARG A 150 -11.74 -4.89 11.80
CA ARG A 150 -12.24 -4.14 10.62
C ARG A 150 -11.25 -4.08 9.47
N ARG A 151 -10.00 -4.52 9.69
CA ARG A 151 -8.92 -4.48 8.71
C ARG A 151 -9.27 -5.27 7.45
N GLY A 152 -9.91 -6.44 7.59
CA GLY A 152 -10.34 -7.26 6.46
C GLY A 152 -11.28 -6.52 5.51
N ALA A 153 -12.35 -5.91 6.04
CA ALA A 153 -13.32 -5.17 5.22
C ALA A 153 -12.67 -3.97 4.48
N MET A 154 -11.77 -3.25 5.15
CA MET A 154 -11.09 -2.11 4.54
C MET A 154 -10.07 -2.54 3.47
N MET A 155 -9.37 -3.65 3.70
CA MET A 155 -8.51 -4.28 2.69
C MET A 155 -9.32 -4.80 1.49
N SER A 156 -10.52 -5.33 1.70
CA SER A 156 -11.41 -5.73 0.60
C SER A 156 -11.78 -4.54 -0.28
N ILE A 157 -12.07 -3.37 0.29
CA ILE A 157 -12.33 -2.15 -0.50
C ILE A 157 -11.11 -1.79 -1.35
N TYR A 158 -9.91 -1.82 -0.76
CA TYR A 158 -8.66 -1.60 -1.51
C TYR A 158 -8.52 -2.58 -2.70
N ILE A 159 -8.75 -3.88 -2.47
CA ILE A 159 -8.67 -4.91 -3.51
C ILE A 159 -9.77 -4.76 -4.58
N LEU A 160 -10.96 -4.30 -4.19
CA LEU A 160 -12.03 -4.00 -5.17
C LEU A 160 -11.61 -2.85 -6.09
N LEU A 161 -10.97 -1.81 -5.55
CA LEU A 161 -10.48 -0.69 -6.35
C LEU A 161 -9.32 -1.11 -7.27
N ILE A 162 -8.35 -1.87 -6.77
CA ILE A 162 -7.23 -2.33 -7.63
C ILE A 162 -7.74 -3.22 -8.78
N SER A 163 -8.66 -4.13 -8.48
CA SER A 163 -9.27 -5.03 -9.47
C SER A 163 -10.15 -4.25 -10.44
N GLY A 164 -10.91 -3.27 -9.94
CA GLY A 164 -11.72 -2.38 -10.76
C GLY A 164 -10.89 -1.60 -11.76
N GLY A 165 -9.71 -1.10 -11.36
CA GLY A 165 -8.79 -0.41 -12.27
C GLY A 165 -8.31 -1.31 -13.41
N SER A 166 -7.93 -2.55 -13.09
CA SER A 166 -7.48 -3.54 -14.07
C SER A 166 -8.60 -4.00 -15.04
N ALA A 167 -9.86 -4.01 -14.59
CA ALA A 167 -11.00 -4.34 -15.45
C ALA A 167 -11.46 -3.16 -16.32
N ILE A 168 -11.56 -1.96 -15.73
CA ILE A 168 -12.07 -0.75 -16.40
C ILE A 168 -11.04 -0.19 -17.39
N GLY A 169 -9.74 -0.31 -17.11
CA GLY A 169 -8.67 0.20 -17.99
C GLY A 169 -8.73 -0.33 -19.43
N PRO A 170 -8.67 -1.66 -19.64
CA PRO A 170 -8.82 -2.29 -20.95
C PRO A 170 -10.16 -1.99 -21.62
N LEU A 171 -11.24 -1.88 -20.84
CA LEU A 171 -12.58 -1.57 -21.36
C LEU A 171 -12.62 -0.18 -21.99
N ILE A 172 -12.15 0.84 -21.27
CA ILE A 172 -12.07 2.22 -21.76
C ILE A 172 -11.08 2.31 -22.92
N ALA A 173 -9.90 1.69 -22.78
CA ALA A 173 -8.90 1.70 -23.84
C ALA A 173 -9.43 1.06 -25.14
N GLY A 174 -10.14 -0.07 -25.04
CA GLY A 174 -10.75 -0.75 -26.18
C GLY A 174 -11.77 0.13 -26.89
N PHE A 175 -12.70 0.74 -26.14
CA PHE A 175 -13.70 1.65 -26.69
C PHE A 175 -13.07 2.89 -27.35
N MET A 176 -12.03 3.47 -26.73
CA MET A 176 -11.32 4.60 -27.31
C MET A 176 -10.57 4.21 -28.59
N THR A 177 -10.00 3.00 -28.66
CA THR A 177 -9.30 2.52 -29.87
C THR A 177 -10.20 2.20 -31.05
N THR A 178 -11.50 1.97 -30.83
CA THR A 178 -12.45 1.72 -31.93
C THR A 178 -13.08 3.00 -32.47
N GLU A 179 -13.35 3.98 -31.61
CA GLU A 179 -14.10 5.20 -31.96
C GLU A 179 -13.21 6.38 -32.35
N LEU A 180 -12.00 6.50 -31.78
CA LEU A 180 -11.08 7.60 -32.08
C LEU A 180 -9.95 7.12 -32.98
N ALA A 181 -9.79 7.79 -34.13
CA ALA A 181 -8.73 7.51 -35.11
C ALA A 181 -7.31 7.80 -34.60
N ASP A 182 -7.16 8.52 -33.48
CA ASP A 182 -5.86 8.88 -32.90
C ASP A 182 -5.54 8.01 -31.68
N THR A 183 -4.59 7.09 -31.94
CA THR A 183 -4.18 5.89 -31.22
C THR A 183 -3.89 6.12 -29.73
N TRP A 184 -3.85 5.02 -28.93
CA TRP A 184 -3.42 4.82 -27.52
C TRP A 184 -2.87 5.98 -26.66
N ARG A 185 -2.21 6.99 -27.26
CA ARG A 185 -1.89 8.31 -26.71
C ARG A 185 -3.11 9.04 -26.13
N SER A 186 -4.26 9.01 -26.78
CA SER A 186 -5.50 9.64 -26.27
C SER A 186 -5.92 9.03 -24.92
N PHE A 187 -5.79 7.71 -24.81
CA PHE A 187 -6.01 6.99 -23.55
C PHE A 187 -4.96 7.35 -22.49
N MET A 188 -3.68 7.51 -22.86
CA MET A 188 -2.64 7.99 -21.94
C MET A 188 -2.90 9.41 -21.43
N TRP A 189 -3.41 10.31 -22.28
CA TRP A 189 -3.81 11.67 -21.86
C TRP A 189 -4.98 11.63 -20.87
N LEU A 190 -5.95 10.74 -21.08
CA LEU A 190 -7.01 10.48 -20.10
C LEU A 190 -6.42 10.01 -18.76
N CYS A 191 -5.53 9.02 -18.78
CA CYS A 191 -4.85 8.55 -17.57
C CYS A 191 -4.05 9.66 -16.87
N CYS A 192 -3.42 10.56 -17.65
CA CYS A 192 -2.72 11.73 -17.11
C CYS A 192 -3.69 12.68 -16.41
N GLY A 193 -4.86 12.97 -17.00
CA GLY A 193 -5.87 13.83 -16.40
C GLY A 193 -6.44 13.25 -15.09
N VAL A 194 -6.78 11.96 -15.10
CA VAL A 194 -7.28 11.27 -13.90
C VAL A 194 -6.19 11.14 -12.83
N GLY A 195 -4.93 10.90 -13.23
CA GLY A 195 -3.78 10.88 -12.32
C GLY A 195 -3.51 12.25 -11.68
N GLY A 196 -3.61 13.33 -12.45
CA GLY A 196 -3.52 14.69 -11.94
C GLY A 196 -4.64 15.02 -10.95
N LEU A 197 -5.88 14.63 -11.24
CA LEU A 197 -6.99 14.76 -10.30
C LEU A 197 -6.71 13.98 -9.01
N ASN A 198 -6.19 12.75 -9.11
CA ASN A 198 -5.82 11.96 -7.95
C ASN A 198 -4.71 12.62 -7.11
N PHE A 199 -3.72 13.26 -7.75
CA PHE A 199 -2.70 14.04 -7.04
C PHE A 199 -3.33 15.15 -6.18
N PHE A 200 -4.28 15.92 -6.73
CA PHE A 200 -5.01 16.94 -5.97
C PHE A 200 -5.87 16.33 -4.86
N LEU A 201 -6.54 15.21 -5.12
CA LEU A 201 -7.33 14.51 -4.11
C LEU A 201 -6.44 14.07 -2.94
N ILE A 202 -5.28 13.47 -3.19
CA ILE A 202 -4.34 13.10 -2.11
C ILE A 202 -3.84 14.35 -1.39
N PHE A 203 -3.51 15.43 -2.11
CA PHE A 203 -3.03 16.66 -1.49
C PHE A 203 -4.04 17.27 -0.49
N PHE A 204 -5.33 17.32 -0.85
CA PHE A 204 -6.38 17.95 -0.03
C PHE A 204 -7.09 17.01 0.96
N LEU A 205 -7.36 15.76 0.58
CA LEU A 205 -8.22 14.84 1.35
C LEU A 205 -7.43 13.84 2.19
N TYR A 206 -6.11 13.70 1.99
CA TYR A 206 -5.29 12.78 2.78
C TYR A 206 -4.54 13.52 3.91
N PRO A 207 -5.05 13.48 5.16
CA PRO A 207 -4.33 13.97 6.32
C PRO A 207 -3.17 13.04 6.69
N GLU A 208 -2.03 13.59 7.10
CA GLU A 208 -0.83 12.82 7.43
C GLU A 208 -1.14 11.69 8.44
N SER A 209 -0.76 10.45 8.11
CA SER A 209 -0.81 9.29 9.01
C SER A 209 0.55 8.97 9.63
N ASN A 210 1.45 9.95 9.79
CA ASN A 210 2.78 9.69 10.33
C ASN A 210 2.73 9.58 11.86
N PHE A 211 2.10 8.50 12.33
CA PHE A 211 2.23 8.01 13.68
C PHE A 211 3.15 6.79 13.62
N THR A 212 4.43 7.02 13.87
CA THR A 212 5.32 5.95 14.29
C THR A 212 4.76 5.44 15.61
N ARG A 213 4.05 4.30 15.57
CA ARG A 213 3.80 3.57 16.81
C ARG A 213 5.19 3.31 17.39
N PRO A 214 5.49 3.69 18.65
CA PRO A 214 6.60 3.04 19.31
C PRO A 214 6.35 1.56 19.11
N GLU A 215 7.33 0.87 18.52
CA GLU A 215 7.35 -0.58 18.54
C GLU A 215 6.95 -0.93 19.97
N LEU A 216 5.92 -1.77 20.14
CA LEU A 216 5.91 -2.52 21.38
C LEU A 216 7.25 -3.25 21.29
N GLU A 217 8.30 -2.65 21.87
CA GLU A 217 9.19 -3.39 22.73
C GLU A 217 8.20 -4.23 23.51
N LEU A 218 8.00 -5.47 23.07
CA LEU A 218 7.63 -6.50 23.99
C LEU A 218 8.73 -6.35 25.01
N THR A 219 8.44 -5.59 26.08
CA THR A 219 9.31 -5.45 27.23
C THR A 219 9.77 -6.87 27.50
N THR A 220 11.04 -7.10 27.79
CA THR A 220 11.57 -8.45 28.04
C THR A 220 10.59 -9.31 28.86
N ASP A 221 9.83 -8.69 29.78
CA ASP A 221 8.67 -9.23 30.50
C ASP A 221 7.52 -9.82 29.64
N GLU A 222 7.08 -9.23 28.53
CA GLU A 222 6.03 -9.77 27.64
C GLU A 222 6.54 -10.95 26.78
N LEU A 223 7.79 -10.90 26.33
CA LEU A 223 8.46 -12.05 25.68
C LEU A 223 8.69 -13.18 26.69
N GLU A 224 9.05 -12.85 27.94
CA GLU A 224 9.16 -13.82 29.03
C GLU A 224 7.80 -14.39 29.44
N MET A 225 6.73 -13.59 29.42
CA MET A 225 5.36 -14.08 29.62
C MET A 225 4.90 -14.98 28.49
N MET A 226 5.25 -14.68 27.23
CA MET A 226 4.95 -15.56 26.10
C MET A 226 5.78 -16.86 26.14
N ARG A 227 7.07 -16.77 26.47
CA ARG A 227 7.97 -17.91 26.68
C ARG A 227 7.51 -18.80 27.85
N ASN A 228 7.08 -18.20 28.95
CA ASN A 228 6.50 -18.92 30.09
C ASN A 228 5.14 -19.53 29.72
N ARG A 229 4.31 -18.87 28.92
CA ARG A 229 3.02 -19.41 28.48
C ARG A 229 3.17 -20.61 27.54
N GLU A 230 4.24 -20.67 26.76
CA GLU A 230 4.60 -21.84 25.94
C GLU A 230 5.19 -22.99 26.78
N SER A 231 5.99 -22.71 27.82
CA SER A 231 6.47 -23.75 28.74
C SER A 231 5.39 -24.29 29.67
N PHE A 232 4.38 -23.48 30.04
CA PHE A 232 3.19 -23.95 30.76
C PHE A 232 2.31 -24.87 29.89
N LYS A 233 2.18 -24.60 28.58
CA LYS A 233 1.46 -25.51 27.67
C LYS A 233 2.17 -26.84 27.41
N ALA A 234 3.48 -26.88 27.61
CA ALA A 234 4.28 -28.09 27.45
C ALA A 234 4.15 -29.05 28.66
N ASN A 235 3.56 -28.61 29.78
CA ASN A 235 3.61 -29.35 31.03
C ASN A 235 2.32 -29.20 31.87
N GLU A 236 1.13 -29.51 31.33
CA GLU A 236 0.01 -30.05 32.14
C GLU A 236 -1.20 -30.50 31.30
N ASN A 237 -1.72 -31.69 31.62
CA ASN A 237 -3.05 -32.16 31.26
C ASN A 237 -4.05 -31.60 32.29
N ILE A 238 -4.72 -30.47 32.03
CA ILE A 238 -5.79 -29.93 32.90
C ILE A 238 -7.00 -29.44 32.06
N PRO A 239 -8.27 -29.64 32.50
CA PRO A 239 -9.48 -29.40 31.70
C PRO A 239 -9.76 -27.94 31.32
N GLN A 240 -10.40 -27.75 30.15
CA GLN A 240 -10.66 -26.48 29.46
C GLN A 240 -11.54 -25.43 30.18
N GLU A 241 -12.02 -25.66 31.40
CA GLU A 241 -12.98 -24.75 32.06
C GLU A 241 -12.33 -23.56 32.80
N GLU A 242 -11.08 -23.65 33.28
CA GLU A 242 -10.43 -22.54 34.01
C GLU A 242 -9.78 -21.48 33.09
N LEU A 243 -9.57 -21.76 31.80
CA LEU A 243 -8.93 -20.82 30.85
C LEU A 243 -9.81 -19.57 30.57
N CYS A 244 -11.10 -19.62 30.89
CA CYS A 244 -12.04 -18.53 30.66
C CYS A 244 -12.05 -17.47 31.78
N GLU A 245 -11.52 -17.75 32.98
CA GLU A 245 -11.50 -16.78 34.08
C GLU A 245 -10.25 -15.88 34.04
N ASP A 246 -9.07 -16.42 33.72
CA ASP A 246 -7.83 -15.63 33.71
C ASP A 246 -7.70 -14.66 32.51
N VAL A 247 -8.48 -14.85 31.44
CA VAL A 247 -8.57 -13.87 30.33
C VAL A 247 -9.27 -12.58 30.78
N LYS A 248 -10.04 -12.59 31.88
CA LYS A 248 -10.67 -11.40 32.45
C LYS A 248 -9.74 -10.57 33.34
N ALA A 249 -8.56 -11.10 33.71
CA ALA A 249 -7.62 -10.46 34.63
C ALA A 249 -6.50 -9.64 33.94
N ALA A 250 -6.47 -9.57 32.61
CA ALA A 250 -5.72 -8.51 31.94
C ALA A 250 -6.42 -7.17 32.22
N PRO A 251 -5.70 -6.08 32.56
CA PRO A 251 -6.34 -4.83 32.95
C PRO A 251 -7.22 -4.34 31.81
N SER A 252 -8.53 -4.55 31.94
CA SER A 252 -9.56 -3.93 31.13
C SER A 252 -9.70 -2.48 31.58
N THR A 253 -8.61 -1.71 31.45
CA THR A 253 -8.69 -0.26 31.57
C THR A 253 -9.54 0.19 30.40
N LYS A 254 -10.81 0.51 30.70
CA LYS A 254 -11.71 1.28 29.85
C LYS A 254 -11.03 2.61 29.52
N SER A 255 -10.13 2.60 28.54
CA SER A 255 -9.65 3.83 27.92
C SER A 255 -10.79 4.33 27.07
N ASP A 256 -11.54 5.32 27.56
CA ASP A 256 -12.49 6.09 26.76
C ASP A 256 -11.82 6.51 25.45
N TYR A 257 -12.24 5.90 24.34
CA TYR A 257 -11.69 6.17 23.01
C TYR A 257 -12.30 7.48 22.51
N THR A 258 -11.75 8.61 22.92
CA THR A 258 -12.19 9.90 22.40
C THR A 258 -11.76 10.00 20.94
N THR A 259 -12.74 10.19 20.05
CA THR A 259 -12.48 10.43 18.63
C THR A 259 -11.98 11.86 18.48
N HIS A 260 -10.73 12.02 18.01
CA HIS A 260 -10.15 13.34 17.76
C HIS A 260 -10.23 13.62 16.26
N LYS A 261 -10.92 14.70 15.88
CA LYS A 261 -10.95 15.19 14.50
C LYS A 261 -9.68 16.04 14.29
N PRO A 262 -8.70 15.61 13.49
CA PRO A 262 -7.47 16.38 13.31
C PRO A 262 -7.79 17.75 12.70
N SER A 263 -7.14 18.80 13.21
CA SER A 263 -7.32 20.17 12.75
C SER A 263 -6.62 20.38 11.40
N PHE A 264 -7.17 21.21 10.50
CA PHE A 264 -6.60 21.49 9.17
C PHE A 264 -5.11 21.91 9.21
N ARG A 265 -4.63 22.51 10.31
CA ARG A 265 -3.20 22.87 10.47
C ARG A 265 -2.29 21.70 10.83
N GLU A 266 -2.82 20.66 11.48
CA GLU A 266 -2.10 19.41 11.77
C GLU A 266 -2.05 18.50 10.53
N ILE A 267 -2.93 18.77 9.56
CA ILE A 267 -3.04 18.08 8.27
C ILE A 267 -1.99 18.58 7.26
N ILE A 268 -1.38 19.74 7.48
CA ILE A 268 -0.58 20.46 6.46
C ILE A 268 0.94 20.16 6.42
N PRO A 269 1.64 19.59 7.43
CA PRO A 269 3.08 19.40 7.27
C PRO A 269 3.36 18.47 6.07
N LEU A 270 4.13 19.00 5.12
CA LEU A 270 4.41 18.39 3.82
C LEU A 270 5.52 17.33 3.90
N VAL A 271 6.31 17.37 4.97
CA VAL A 271 7.46 16.51 5.22
C VAL A 271 7.55 16.28 6.73
N SER A 272 7.38 15.04 7.15
CA SER A 272 7.77 14.60 8.49
C SER A 272 9.01 13.73 8.34
N TYR A 273 10.16 14.22 8.83
CA TYR A 273 11.46 13.56 8.72
C TYR A 273 11.72 12.75 9.98
N ASN A 274 11.82 11.43 9.84
CA ASN A 274 12.21 10.54 10.94
C ASN A 274 13.73 10.27 10.86
N THR A 275 14.47 10.75 11.86
CA THR A 275 15.95 10.71 11.89
C THR A 275 16.48 9.33 12.30
N ASP A 276 15.65 8.48 12.91
CA ASP A 276 16.12 7.29 13.64
C ASP A 276 16.28 6.03 12.78
N VAL A 277 15.95 6.09 11.48
CA VAL A 277 15.98 4.93 10.56
C VAL A 277 17.06 5.05 9.48
N ASN A 278 18.03 4.12 9.54
CA ASN A 278 19.06 3.95 8.52
C ASN A 278 18.46 3.32 7.25
N PHE A 279 18.32 4.12 6.19
CA PHE A 279 17.70 3.76 4.90
C PHE A 279 18.18 2.41 4.33
N LEU A 280 19.51 2.23 4.25
CA LEU A 280 20.11 1.00 3.72
C LEU A 280 19.90 -0.21 4.62
N LYS A 281 19.77 -0.01 5.93
CA LYS A 281 19.55 -1.12 6.89
C LYS A 281 18.15 -1.69 6.68
N VAL A 282 17.13 -0.84 6.61
CA VAL A 282 15.72 -1.21 6.41
C VAL A 282 15.52 -1.88 5.05
N MET A 283 16.20 -1.40 4.01
CA MET A 283 16.09 -1.95 2.65
C MET A 283 16.58 -3.40 2.55
N PHE A 284 17.62 -3.79 3.28
CA PHE A 284 18.20 -5.15 3.23
C PHE A 284 17.79 -6.06 4.39
N GLU A 285 17.05 -5.55 5.37
CA GLU A 285 16.52 -6.30 6.50
C GLU A 285 15.63 -7.50 6.11
N PRO A 286 14.65 -7.38 5.19
CA PRO A 286 13.87 -8.54 4.75
C PRO A 286 14.72 -9.60 4.03
N LEU A 287 15.83 -9.20 3.40
CA LEU A 287 16.74 -10.13 2.72
C LEU A 287 17.58 -10.93 3.72
N LYS A 288 17.88 -10.35 4.89
CA LYS A 288 18.53 -11.07 6.01
C LYS A 288 17.61 -12.10 6.63
N LEU A 289 16.30 -11.82 6.72
CA LEU A 289 15.32 -12.80 7.22
C LEU A 289 15.24 -14.04 6.34
N LEU A 290 15.36 -13.90 5.01
CA LEU A 290 15.38 -15.04 4.06
C LEU A 290 16.56 -16.00 4.27
N ILE A 291 17.66 -15.53 4.88
CA ILE A 291 18.85 -16.35 5.18
C ILE A 291 18.66 -17.11 6.50
N HIS A 292 17.57 -16.87 7.25
CA HIS A 292 17.33 -17.53 8.52
C HIS A 292 17.04 -19.03 8.32
N PRO A 293 17.72 -19.93 9.05
CA PRO A 293 17.62 -21.38 8.85
C PRO A 293 16.20 -21.95 9.04
N SER A 294 15.36 -21.28 9.81
CA SER A 294 13.95 -21.64 10.00
C SER A 294 13.12 -21.61 8.71
N ILE A 295 13.44 -20.68 7.79
CA ILE A 295 12.73 -20.56 6.51
C ILE A 295 13.16 -21.68 5.58
N TRP A 296 14.44 -22.02 5.56
CA TRP A 296 14.96 -23.09 4.71
C TRP A 296 14.47 -24.48 5.15
N ARG A 297 14.35 -24.72 6.46
CA ARG A 297 13.74 -25.95 7.00
C ARG A 297 12.25 -26.08 6.67
N GLY A 298 11.52 -24.98 6.57
CA GLY A 298 10.13 -24.98 6.12
C GLY A 298 9.99 -25.37 4.63
N ILE A 299 10.93 -24.93 3.79
CA ILE A 299 10.94 -25.24 2.35
C ILE A 299 11.39 -26.68 2.06
N SER A 300 12.28 -27.26 2.88
CA SER A 300 12.74 -28.64 2.70
C SER A 300 11.74 -29.71 3.16
N HIS A 301 10.65 -29.33 3.83
CA HIS A 301 9.66 -30.25 4.42
C HIS A 301 8.26 -30.18 3.77
N THR A 302 8.08 -29.43 2.67
CA THR A 302 6.85 -29.53 1.88
C THR A 302 6.90 -30.78 0.98
N PRO A 303 5.97 -31.75 1.14
CA PRO A 303 5.92 -32.99 0.37
C PRO A 303 5.55 -32.78 -1.11
#